data_AF-A0A949TF75-F1
#
_entry.id   AF-A0A949TF75-F1
#
_cell.length_a   1.000
_cell.length_b   1.000
_cell.length_c   1.000
_cell.angle_alpha   90.00
_cell.angle_beta   90.00
_cell.angle_gamma   90.00
#
_symmetry.space_group_name_H-M   'P 1'
#
loop_
_entity.id
_entity.type
_entity.pdbx_description
1 polymer ?
#
loop_
_entity_poly.entity_id
_entity_poly.type
_entity_poly.pdbx_seq_one_letter_code
_entity_poly.pdbx_strand_id
1 'polypeptide(L)'
;MSFSLGKQSQKASSEKIKQIKQWIYQALPIDDETSISLSQLQCTESECPSIETVINVMTNPVQQYKIYKSIAEIEYTDISLLKQNT
;
A
#
# COMPACT_ATOMS: atom_id res chain seq x y z
N MET A 1 5.99 7.67 30.29
CA MET A 1 6.03 8.21 28.91
C MET A 1 4.61 8.19 28.37
N SER A 2 4.02 9.37 28.24
CA SER A 2 2.59 9.56 27.97
C SER A 2 2.37 9.62 26.46
N PHE A 3 1.78 8.59 25.87
CA PHE A 3 1.35 8.60 24.47
C PHE A 3 -0.17 8.77 24.42
N SER A 4 -0.61 10.03 24.44
CA SER A 4 -1.97 10.42 24.10
C SER A 4 -2.11 10.39 22.58
N LEU A 5 -2.54 9.26 22.00
CA LEU A 5 -2.90 9.19 20.58
C LEU A 5 -4.40 8.97 20.42
N GLY A 6 -5.04 9.96 19.79
CA GLY A 6 -6.44 10.02 19.42
C GLY A 6 -6.92 8.75 18.73
N LYS A 7 -7.69 7.96 19.48
CA LYS A 7 -8.59 6.93 18.97
C LYS A 7 -9.69 7.61 18.15
N GLN A 8 -9.91 7.15 16.91
CA GLN A 8 -10.98 6.18 16.62
C GLN A 8 -11.30 6.05 15.11
N SER A 9 -10.81 6.94 14.24
CA SER A 9 -11.09 6.86 12.78
C SER A 9 -9.90 6.37 11.91
N GLN A 10 -8.65 6.44 12.41
CA GLN A 10 -7.44 6.00 11.68
C GLN A 10 -7.08 4.52 11.83
N LYS A 11 -7.75 3.78 12.73
CA LYS A 11 -7.38 2.39 13.04
C LYS A 11 -7.63 1.41 11.89
N ALA A 12 -8.79 1.48 11.27
CA ALA A 12 -9.17 0.60 10.17
C ALA A 12 -8.18 0.71 8.99
N SER A 13 -7.75 1.94 8.68
CA SER A 13 -6.73 2.18 7.65
C SER A 13 -5.35 1.67 8.08
N SER A 14 -4.97 1.79 9.35
CA SER A 14 -3.68 1.30 9.85
C SER A 14 -3.56 -0.23 9.80
N GLU A 15 -4.63 -0.96 10.15
CA GLU A 15 -4.66 -2.42 10.08
C GLU A 15 -4.56 -2.91 8.62
N LYS A 16 -5.31 -2.27 7.72
CA LYS A 16 -5.26 -2.58 6.29
C LYS A 16 -3.88 -2.28 5.67
N ILE A 17 -3.26 -1.15 6.03
CA ILE A 17 -1.90 -0.79 5.62
C ILE A 17 -0.89 -1.86 6.06
N LYS A 18 -0.97 -2.32 7.31
CA LYS A 18 -0.09 -3.40 7.81
C LYS A 18 -0.30 -4.69 7.04
N GLN A 19 -1.56 -5.06 6.80
CA GLN A 19 -1.92 -6.24 6.04
C GLN A 19 -1.36 -6.19 4.61
N ILE A 20 -1.50 -5.04 3.93
CA ILE A 20 -0.92 -4.83 2.59
C ILE A 20 0.60 -4.95 2.62
N LYS A 21 1.28 -4.35 3.61
CA LYS A 21 2.74 -4.51 3.77
C LYS A 21 3.14 -5.97 3.91
N GLN A 22 2.45 -6.74 4.76
CA GLN A 22 2.70 -8.17 4.89
C GLN A 22 2.49 -8.92 3.57
N TRP A 23 1.44 -8.59 2.82
CA TRP A 23 1.22 -9.16 1.50
C TRP A 23 2.34 -8.84 0.52
N ILE A 24 2.88 -7.63 0.56
CA ILE A 24 4.02 -7.21 -0.26
C ILE A 24 5.26 -8.03 0.14
N TYR A 25 5.58 -8.16 1.43
CA TYR A 25 6.70 -9.01 1.89
C TYR A 25 6.52 -10.49 1.52
N GLN A 26 5.28 -10.99 1.46
CA GLN A 26 5.01 -12.37 1.04
C GLN A 26 5.04 -12.56 -0.48
N ALA A 27 4.56 -11.58 -1.25
CA ALA A 27 4.49 -11.65 -2.69
C ALA A 27 5.84 -11.30 -3.33
N LEU A 28 6.53 -10.27 -2.86
CA LEU A 28 7.80 -9.79 -3.39
C LEU A 28 8.97 -10.36 -2.57
N PRO A 29 10.08 -10.76 -3.21
CA PRO A 29 11.27 -11.25 -2.53
C PRO A 29 12.09 -10.06 -1.98
N ILE A 30 11.51 -9.31 -1.04
CA ILE A 30 12.13 -8.15 -0.40
C ILE A 30 12.38 -8.44 1.09
N ASP A 31 13.37 -7.77 1.66
CA ASP A 31 13.72 -7.95 3.08
C ASP A 31 12.70 -7.26 3.99
N ASP A 32 12.40 -7.83 5.17
CA ASP A 32 11.47 -7.25 6.15
C ASP A 32 11.96 -5.90 6.70
N GLU A 33 13.27 -5.62 6.62
CA GLU A 33 13.86 -4.31 6.95
C GLU A 33 13.57 -3.24 5.87
N THR A 34 13.07 -3.64 4.70
CA THR A 34 12.77 -2.73 3.59
C THR A 34 11.63 -1.80 3.97
N SER A 35 11.88 -0.48 3.87
CA SER A 35 10.85 0.51 4.11
C SER A 35 9.83 0.56 2.97
N ILE A 36 8.59 0.20 3.28
CA ILE A 36 7.45 0.29 2.35
C ILE A 36 6.60 1.51 2.72
N SER A 37 6.40 2.40 1.75
CA SER A 37 5.49 3.54 1.84
C SER A 37 4.24 3.29 1.00
N LEU A 38 3.08 3.51 1.59
CA LEU A 38 1.77 3.35 0.95
C LEU A 38 1.07 4.71 0.96
N SER A 39 0.80 5.26 -0.22
CA SER A 39 0.17 6.57 -0.39
C SER A 39 -1.07 6.42 -1.25
N GLN A 40 -2.20 6.88 -0.75
CA GLN A 40 -3.45 6.91 -1.52
C GLN A 40 -3.68 8.32 -2.04
N LEU A 41 -3.96 8.46 -3.33
CA LEU A 41 -4.24 9.72 -4.00
C LEU A 41 -5.60 9.67 -4.68
N GLN A 42 -6.28 10.81 -4.73
CA GLN A 42 -7.54 10.92 -5.48
C GLN A 42 -7.21 11.23 -6.93
N CYS A 43 -7.63 10.36 -7.84
CA CYS A 43 -7.54 10.63 -9.27
C CYS A 43 -8.68 11.57 -9.66
N THR A 44 -8.34 12.76 -10.13
CA THR A 44 -9.31 13.75 -10.63
C THR A 44 -9.55 13.63 -12.14
N GLU A 45 -9.05 12.57 -12.78
CA GLU A 45 -9.25 12.30 -14.20
C GLU A 45 -10.58 11.59 -14.46
N SER A 46 -11.27 12.01 -15.54
CA SER A 46 -12.62 11.58 -15.89
C SER A 46 -12.80 10.07 -16.11
N GLU A 47 -11.71 9.34 -16.31
CA GLU A 47 -11.71 7.88 -16.58
C GLU A 47 -11.16 7.05 -15.41
N CYS A 48 -10.87 7.68 -14.27
CA CYS A 48 -10.29 6.99 -13.12
C CYS A 48 -11.33 6.71 -12.02
N PRO A 49 -11.28 5.56 -11.34
CA PRO A 49 -12.22 5.20 -10.27
C PRO A 49 -11.88 5.94 -8.97
N SER A 50 -11.94 7.28 -8.98
CA SER A 50 -11.85 8.22 -7.83
C SER A 50 -10.58 8.20 -6.97
N ILE A 51 -9.87 7.07 -6.82
CA ILE A 51 -8.79 6.85 -5.88
C ILE A 51 -7.78 5.83 -6.47
N GLU A 52 -6.49 6.17 -6.41
CA GLU A 52 -5.38 5.25 -6.64
C GLU A 52 -4.52 5.09 -5.39
N THR A 53 -3.85 3.94 -5.29
CA THR A 53 -2.86 3.65 -4.26
C THR A 53 -1.50 3.43 -4.89
N VAL A 54 -0.53 4.21 -4.46
CA VAL A 54 0.87 4.13 -4.84
C VAL A 54 1.65 3.45 -3.72
N ILE A 55 2.39 2.41 -4.07
CA ILE A 55 3.21 1.60 -3.19
C ILE A 55 4.67 1.84 -3.59
N ASN A 56 5.44 2.47 -2.72
CA ASN A 56 6.87 2.68 -2.91
C ASN A 56 7.65 1.76 -1.98
N VAL A 57 8.42 0.86 -2.58
CA VAL A 57 9.30 -0.06 -1.89
C VAL A 57 10.73 0.48 -2.03
N MET A 58 11.33 0.87 -0.91
CA MET A 58 12.67 1.47 -0.86
C MET A 58 13.79 0.42 -1.00
N THR A 59 13.73 -0.39 -2.03
CA THR A 59 14.78 -1.33 -2.45
C THR A 59 15.82 -0.64 -3.33
N ASN A 60 16.86 -1.38 -3.72
CA ASN A 60 17.87 -0.91 -4.67
C ASN A 60 17.91 -1.84 -5.89
N PRO A 61 17.26 -1.50 -7.03
CA PRO A 61 16.57 -0.24 -7.34
C PRO A 61 15.21 -0.08 -6.66
N VAL A 62 14.74 1.16 -6.51
CA VAL A 62 13.43 1.47 -5.89
C VAL A 62 12.32 0.91 -6.76
N GLN A 63 11.41 0.15 -6.16
CA GLN A 63 10.25 -0.40 -6.86
C GLN A 63 9.00 0.42 -6.51
N GLN A 64 8.36 0.96 -7.52
CA GLN A 64 7.11 1.70 -7.37
C GLN A 64 5.99 0.97 -8.11
N TYR A 65 4.90 0.71 -7.39
CA TYR A 65 3.70 0.07 -7.92
C TYR A 65 2.51 1.00 -7.77
N LYS A 66 1.59 0.99 -8.74
CA LYS A 66 0.37 1.79 -8.72
C LYS A 66 -0.83 0.87 -8.92
N ILE A 67 -1.84 1.03 -8.08
CA ILE A 67 -3.08 0.27 -8.12
C ILE A 67 -4.24 1.27 -8.16
N TYR A 68 -5.10 1.20 -9.17
CA TYR A 68 -6.29 2.05 -9.31
C TYR A 68 -7.43 1.61 -8.38
N LYS A 69 -7.12 1.50 -7.09
CA LYS A 69 -8.05 1.14 -6.01
C LYS A 69 -7.66 1.87 -4.73
N SER A 70 -8.64 2.02 -3.83
CA SER A 70 -8.38 2.49 -2.48
C SER A 70 -7.65 1.44 -1.64
N ILE A 71 -6.86 1.86 -0.63
CA ILE A 71 -6.17 0.98 0.33
C ILE A 71 -7.17 0.01 0.98
N ALA A 72 -8.39 0.45 1.24
CA ALA A 72 -9.44 -0.38 1.83
C ALA A 72 -9.85 -1.55 0.92
N GLU A 73 -9.89 -1.32 -0.38
CA GLU A 73 -10.33 -2.27 -1.40
C GLU A 73 -9.21 -3.13 -1.99
N ILE A 74 -7.95 -2.78 -1.75
CA ILE A 74 -6.82 -3.61 -2.18
C ILE A 74 -6.92 -4.99 -1.51
N GLU A 75 -6.79 -6.03 -2.32
CA GLU A 75 -6.77 -7.41 -1.87
C GLU A 75 -5.42 -8.08 -2.15
N TYR A 76 -5.20 -9.25 -1.54
CA TYR A 76 -3.98 -10.03 -1.75
C TYR A 76 -3.73 -10.35 -3.23
N THR A 77 -4.81 -10.58 -3.99
CA THR A 77 -4.74 -10.85 -5.43
C THR A 77 -4.13 -9.67 -6.18
N ASP A 78 -4.51 -8.43 -5.86
CA ASP A 78 -3.94 -7.23 -6.48
C ASP A 78 -2.43 -7.13 -6.19
N ILE A 79 -2.01 -7.43 -4.97
CA ILE A 79 -0.59 -7.45 -4.57
C ILE A 79 0.18 -8.57 -5.28
N SER A 80 -0.44 -9.73 -5.45
CA SER A 80 0.17 -10.87 -6.16
C SER A 80 0.37 -10.57 -7.65
N LEU A 81 -0.50 -9.75 -8.25
CA LEU A 81 -0.38 -9.30 -9.63
C LEU A 81 0.77 -8.29 -9.85
N LEU A 82 1.27 -7.63 -8.80
CA LEU A 82 2.40 -6.70 -8.89
C LEU A 82 3.68 -7.35 -9.44
N LYS A 83 3.80 -8.69 -9.33
CA LYS A 83 4.96 -9.44 -9.85
C LYS A 83 5.03 -9.52 -11.38
N GLN A 84 3.96 -9.17 -12.11
CA GLN A 84 3.82 -9.53 -13.53
C GLN A 84 4.08 -8.40 -14.55
N ASN A 85 4.41 -7.19 -14.12
CA ASN A 85 4.76 -6.09 -15.04
C ASN A 85 6.27 -5.83 -15.01
N THR A 86 7.05 -6.74 -15.61
CA THR A 86 8.42 -6.51 -16.09
C THR A 86 8.46 -6.78 -17.58
#